data_AF-A0AA86DXA4-F1
#
_entry.id   AF-A0AA86DXA4-F1
#
_cell.length_a   1.000
_cell.length_b   1.000
_cell.length_c   1.000
_cell.angle_alpha   90.00
_cell.angle_beta   90.00
_cell.angle_gamma   90.00
#
_symmetry.space_group_name_H-M   'P 1'
#
loop_
_entity.id
_entity.type
_entity.pdbx_description
1 polymer ?
#
loop_
_entity_poly.entity_id
_entity_poly.type
_entity_poly.pdbx_seq_one_letter_code
_entity_poly.pdbx_strand_id
1 'polypeptide(L)'
;MSDQLLITAERIEKNIYTVRGIEVMLDSDLANIYNVETKRINEAVKRNPKKFPDDLMFQLTQEEFDNLRSQIATTNFTMTRILPKVFTEQGIYMLATVLKSDKATDVTLSIMRTFTKLRRYAMEHQNLAIQIKALKDELKEEFTQEMMKTKSWTKDRLSAVADSIIILEESITELQDVFSDFKSANEVEKIGFERDK
;
A
#
# COMPACT_ATOMS: atom_id res chain seq x y z
N MET A 1 34.97 -2.59 -19.97
CA MET A 1 33.83 -1.87 -20.56
C MET A 1 32.48 -2.36 -20.03
N SER A 2 32.32 -3.65 -19.75
CA SER A 2 31.09 -4.26 -19.20
C SER A 2 30.72 -3.75 -17.80
N ASP A 3 31.69 -3.62 -16.88
CA ASP A 3 31.45 -3.13 -15.52
C ASP A 3 31.05 -1.65 -15.47
N GLN A 4 31.63 -0.79 -16.32
CA GLN A 4 31.23 0.61 -16.40
C GLN A 4 29.78 0.76 -16.88
N LEU A 5 29.33 -0.09 -17.80
CA LEU A 5 27.94 -0.12 -18.27
C LEU A 5 26.98 -0.63 -17.18
N LEU A 6 27.37 -1.63 -16.39
CA LEU A 6 26.58 -2.14 -15.26
C LEU A 6 26.46 -1.12 -14.13
N ILE A 7 27.57 -0.48 -13.74
CA ILE A 7 27.59 0.60 -12.74
C ILE A 7 26.77 1.80 -13.21
N THR A 8 26.76 2.08 -14.51
CA THR A 8 25.95 3.15 -15.10
C THR A 8 24.45 2.81 -15.06
N ALA A 9 24.06 1.56 -15.33
CA ALA A 9 22.67 1.14 -15.30
C ALA A 9 22.05 1.23 -13.89
N GLU A 10 22.72 0.68 -12.86
CA GLU A 10 22.24 0.78 -11.46
C GLU A 10 22.12 2.23 -10.99
N ARG A 11 23.05 3.08 -11.42
CA ARG A 11 23.03 4.51 -11.11
C ARG A 11 21.92 5.25 -11.84
N ILE A 12 21.53 4.82 -13.04
CA ILE A 12 20.37 5.38 -13.75
C ILE A 12 19.08 4.96 -13.03
N GLU A 13 18.93 3.67 -12.69
CA GLU A 13 17.72 3.15 -12.02
C GLU A 13 17.42 3.90 -10.72
N LYS A 14 18.43 4.19 -9.91
CA LYS A 14 18.27 4.93 -8.64
C LYS A 14 17.85 6.39 -8.79
N ASN A 15 17.94 6.95 -9.99
CA ASN A 15 17.61 8.33 -10.31
C ASN A 15 16.36 8.45 -11.19
N ILE A 16 15.58 7.36 -11.31
CA ILE A 16 14.26 7.37 -11.93
C ILE A 16 13.22 7.50 -10.83
N TYR A 17 12.36 8.51 -10.96
CA TYR A 17 11.31 8.84 -10.00
C TYR A 17 9.95 8.82 -10.66
N THR A 18 8.89 8.58 -9.88
CA THR A 18 7.51 8.65 -10.39
C THR A 18 6.87 9.96 -9.93
N VAL A 19 6.60 10.86 -10.88
CA VAL A 19 5.93 12.15 -10.63
C VAL A 19 4.76 12.27 -11.59
N ARG A 20 3.56 12.61 -11.07
CA ARG A 20 2.30 12.62 -11.84
C ARG A 20 1.99 11.31 -12.58
N GLY A 21 2.47 10.17 -12.04
CA GLY A 21 2.32 8.86 -12.68
C GLY A 21 3.24 8.62 -13.88
N ILE A 22 4.22 9.50 -14.11
CA ILE A 22 5.18 9.41 -15.20
C ILE A 22 6.57 9.18 -14.60
N GLU A 23 7.36 8.28 -15.20
CA GLU A 23 8.76 8.09 -14.84
C GLU A 23 9.61 9.26 -15.37
N VAL A 24 10.32 9.91 -14.47
CA VAL A 24 11.10 11.12 -14.74
C VAL A 24 12.46 11.10 -14.06
N MET A 25 13.41 11.88 -14.58
CA MET A 25 14.71 12.12 -13.95
C MET A 25 14.91 13.61 -13.67
N LEU A 26 15.54 13.95 -12.54
CA LEU A 26 15.85 15.35 -12.20
C LEU A 26 16.98 15.90 -13.07
N ASP A 27 16.94 17.20 -13.33
CA ASP A 27 17.98 17.94 -14.04
C ASP A 27 19.37 17.81 -13.37
N SER A 28 19.41 17.76 -12.04
CA SER A 28 20.61 17.53 -11.23
C SER A 28 21.21 16.14 -11.46
N ASP A 29 20.37 15.11 -11.52
CA ASP A 29 20.84 13.73 -11.65
C ASP A 29 21.28 13.46 -13.08
N LEU A 30 20.53 13.95 -14.06
CA LEU A 30 20.95 13.93 -15.46
C LEU A 30 22.29 14.64 -15.62
N ALA A 31 22.46 15.83 -15.04
CA ALA A 31 23.73 16.54 -15.09
C ALA A 31 24.89 15.71 -14.51
N ASN A 32 24.68 15.05 -13.37
CA ASN A 32 25.66 14.16 -12.77
C ASN A 32 26.00 12.95 -13.67
N ILE A 33 24.98 12.30 -14.25
CA ILE A 33 25.16 11.14 -15.15
C ILE A 33 25.88 11.56 -16.45
N TYR A 34 25.49 12.69 -17.05
CA TYR A 34 26.15 13.27 -18.21
C TYR A 34 27.53 13.89 -17.90
N ASN A 35 27.87 14.02 -16.61
CA ASN A 35 29.09 14.67 -16.11
C ASN A 35 29.23 16.11 -16.62
N VAL A 36 28.15 16.87 -16.50
CA VAL A 36 28.05 18.30 -16.82
C VAL A 36 27.41 19.04 -15.65
N GLU A 37 27.46 20.37 -15.65
CA GLU A 37 26.74 21.16 -14.66
C GLU A 37 25.22 21.16 -14.96
N THR A 38 24.38 21.19 -13.93
CA THR A 38 22.92 21.31 -14.06
C THR A 38 22.52 22.56 -14.86
N LYS A 39 23.28 23.65 -14.69
CA LYS A 39 23.13 24.86 -15.49
C LYS A 39 23.26 24.59 -16.99
N ARG A 40 24.16 23.69 -17.40
CA ARG A 40 24.38 23.34 -18.80
C ARG A 40 23.19 22.63 -19.43
N ILE A 41 22.56 21.71 -18.69
CA ILE A 41 21.30 21.06 -19.09
C ILE A 41 20.22 22.14 -19.29
N ASN A 42 20.04 23.01 -18.30
CA ASN A 42 19.01 24.05 -18.32
C ASN A 42 19.23 25.09 -19.43
N GLU A 43 20.47 25.46 -19.74
CA GLU A 43 20.81 26.30 -20.88
C GLU A 43 20.49 25.63 -22.22
N ALA A 44 20.80 24.35 -22.37
CA ALA A 44 20.52 23.59 -23.59
C ALA A 44 19.01 23.55 -23.88
N VAL A 45 18.20 23.32 -22.84
CA VAL A 45 16.74 23.38 -22.91
C VAL A 45 16.25 24.77 -23.29
N LYS A 46 16.73 25.81 -22.58
CA LYS A 46 16.29 27.21 -22.81
C LYS A 46 16.60 27.68 -24.23
N ARG A 47 17.69 27.20 -24.84
CA ARG A 47 18.06 27.51 -26.24
C ARG A 47 17.22 26.76 -27.28
N ASN A 48 16.51 25.71 -26.88
CA ASN A 48 15.76 24.83 -27.78
C ASN A 48 14.31 24.61 -27.30
N PRO A 49 13.50 25.66 -27.06
CA PRO A 49 12.18 25.51 -26.44
C PRO A 49 11.22 24.62 -27.25
N LYS A 50 11.26 24.68 -28.59
CA LYS A 50 10.43 23.84 -29.48
C LYS A 50 10.66 22.33 -29.31
N LYS A 51 11.81 21.95 -28.75
CA LYS A 51 12.19 20.56 -28.51
C LYS A 51 11.70 20.05 -27.16
N PHE A 52 11.42 20.94 -26.21
CA PHE A 52 11.03 20.57 -24.84
C PHE A 52 9.66 21.16 -24.48
N PRO A 53 8.57 20.65 -25.08
CA PRO A 53 7.22 20.94 -24.60
C PRO A 53 7.00 20.34 -23.19
N ASP A 54 5.93 20.79 -22.53
CA ASP A 54 5.66 20.52 -21.10
C ASP A 54 5.44 19.02 -20.77
N ASP A 55 5.10 18.20 -21.77
CA ASP A 55 4.98 16.74 -21.66
C ASP A 55 6.34 16.03 -21.65
N LEU A 56 7.39 16.68 -22.15
CA LEU A 56 8.75 16.12 -22.17
C LEU A 56 9.60 16.60 -21.00
N MET A 57 9.32 17.80 -20.50
CA MET A 57 10.02 18.40 -19.38
C MET A 57 9.14 19.42 -18.68
N PHE A 58 9.13 19.38 -17.36
CA PHE A 58 8.39 20.34 -16.55
C PHE A 58 9.14 20.66 -15.26
N GLN A 59 8.81 21.80 -14.66
CA GLN A 59 9.30 22.16 -13.33
C GLN A 59 8.38 21.56 -12.27
N LEU A 60 8.97 20.99 -11.22
CA LEU A 60 8.20 20.52 -10.07
C LEU A 60 7.53 21.68 -9.35
N THR A 61 6.33 21.45 -8.83
CA THR A 61 5.72 22.32 -7.83
C THR A 61 6.41 22.12 -6.48
N GLN A 62 6.19 23.05 -5.55
CA GLN A 62 6.73 22.93 -4.19
C GLN A 62 6.23 21.64 -3.50
N GLU A 63 4.94 21.33 -3.62
CA GLU A 63 4.34 20.12 -3.05
C GLU A 63 4.95 18.85 -3.67
N GLU A 64 5.09 18.78 -5.00
CA GLU A 64 5.72 17.64 -5.66
C GLU A 64 7.18 17.46 -5.24
N PHE A 65 7.91 18.57 -5.07
CA PHE A 65 9.29 18.53 -4.64
C PHE A 65 9.44 18.10 -3.18
N ASP A 66 8.56 18.55 -2.29
CA ASP A 66 8.56 18.15 -0.89
C ASP A 66 8.18 16.67 -0.73
N ASN A 67 7.18 16.21 -1.49
CA ASN A 67 6.81 14.80 -1.57
C ASN A 67 7.98 13.95 -2.08
N LEU A 68 8.63 14.37 -3.17
CA LEU A 68 9.79 13.68 -3.72
C LEU A 68 10.95 13.65 -2.71
N ARG A 69 11.21 14.77 -2.02
CA ARG A 69 12.26 14.85 -0.99
C ARG A 69 11.98 13.94 0.19
N SER A 70 10.74 13.81 0.64
CA SER A 70 10.40 12.90 1.76
C SER A 70 10.63 11.43 1.42
N GLN A 71 10.55 11.07 0.14
CA GLN A 71 10.84 9.72 -0.36
C GLN A 71 12.35 9.47 -0.53
N ILE A 72 13.15 10.52 -0.70
CA ILE A 72 14.59 10.41 -0.94
C ILE A 72 15.36 10.87 0.30
N ALA A 73 16.02 9.94 0.99
CA ALA A 73 16.87 10.23 2.14
C ALA A 73 18.24 10.86 1.75
N THR A 74 18.27 11.87 0.87
CA THR A 74 19.52 12.58 0.52
C THR A 74 19.57 13.99 1.08
N THR A 75 20.68 14.28 1.76
CA THR A 75 20.99 15.52 2.49
C THR A 75 21.20 16.77 1.62
N ASN A 76 21.22 16.64 0.29
CA ASN A 76 21.63 17.71 -0.63
C ASN A 76 20.50 18.63 -1.09
N PHE A 77 19.23 18.37 -0.75
CA PHE A 77 18.11 19.20 -1.20
C PHE A 77 17.86 20.44 -0.32
N THR A 78 18.51 20.55 0.83
CA THR A 78 18.23 21.54 1.89
C THR A 78 18.51 23.00 1.51
N MET A 79 19.22 23.29 0.41
CA MET A 79 19.68 24.64 0.04
C MET A 79 19.20 25.15 -1.34
N THR A 80 18.35 24.41 -2.05
CA THR A 80 17.98 24.79 -3.43
C THR A 80 16.85 25.83 -3.44
N ARG A 81 17.17 27.07 -3.82
CA ARG A 81 16.18 28.17 -3.98
C ARG A 81 15.29 28.05 -5.22
N ILE A 82 15.64 27.16 -6.15
CA ILE A 82 14.97 26.98 -7.44
C ILE A 82 14.42 25.56 -7.47
N LEU A 83 13.13 25.42 -7.77
CA LEU A 83 12.50 24.10 -7.93
C LEU A 83 13.14 23.38 -9.13
N PRO A 84 13.50 22.09 -8.98
CA PRO A 84 14.20 21.37 -10.04
C PRO A 84 13.26 21.12 -11.23
N LYS A 85 13.88 20.98 -12.40
CA LYS A 85 13.19 20.48 -13.59
C LYS A 85 13.32 18.97 -13.66
N VAL A 86 12.30 18.33 -14.16
CA VAL A 86 12.27 16.89 -14.42
C VAL A 86 12.06 16.63 -15.90
N PHE A 87 12.63 15.52 -16.37
CA PHE A 87 12.57 15.11 -17.77
C PHE A 87 12.02 13.70 -17.85
N THR A 88 11.07 13.50 -18.77
CA THR A 88 10.59 12.15 -19.11
C THR A 88 11.66 11.41 -19.92
N GLU A 89 11.47 10.11 -20.11
CA GLU A 89 12.26 9.29 -21.05
C GLU A 89 12.46 10.00 -22.40
N GLN A 90 11.37 10.49 -22.99
CA GLN A 90 11.38 11.21 -24.27
C GLN A 90 12.07 12.58 -24.17
N GLY A 91 11.93 13.28 -23.05
CA GLY A 91 12.69 14.51 -22.78
C GLY A 91 14.20 14.27 -22.72
N ILE A 92 14.64 13.15 -22.15
CA ILE A 92 16.05 12.74 -22.12
C ILE A 92 16.54 12.44 -23.54
N TYR A 93 15.72 11.82 -24.39
CA TYR A 93 16.07 11.58 -25.79
C TYR A 93 16.30 12.90 -26.52
N MET A 94 15.47 13.88 -26.21
CA MET A 94 15.63 15.21 -26.76
C MET A 94 16.90 15.91 -26.27
N LEU A 95 17.27 15.73 -24.98
CA LEU A 95 18.54 16.23 -24.43
C LEU A 95 19.75 15.72 -25.22
N ALA A 96 19.75 14.47 -25.64
CA ALA A 96 20.84 13.91 -26.45
C ALA A 96 21.02 14.63 -27.80
N THR A 97 19.94 15.17 -28.37
CA THR A 97 20.01 15.92 -29.64
C THR A 97 20.61 17.32 -29.49
N VAL A 98 20.70 17.84 -28.26
CA VAL A 98 21.20 19.19 -27.96
C VAL A 98 22.55 19.16 -27.20
N LEU A 99 22.81 18.10 -26.44
CA LEU A 99 24.09 17.83 -25.78
C LEU A 99 24.99 17.03 -26.72
N LYS A 100 25.59 17.72 -27.69
CA LYS A 100 26.45 17.12 -28.72
C LYS A 100 27.81 16.69 -28.13
N SER A 101 27.91 15.50 -27.53
CA SER A 101 29.17 14.86 -27.19
C SER A 101 29.05 13.33 -27.25
N ASP A 102 30.14 12.64 -27.59
CA ASP A 102 30.15 11.16 -27.67
C ASP A 102 29.76 10.53 -26.32
N LYS A 103 30.27 11.10 -25.22
CA LYS A 103 29.90 10.70 -23.85
C LYS A 103 28.41 10.87 -23.57
N ALA A 104 27.78 11.96 -24.03
CA ALA A 104 26.35 12.15 -23.86
C ALA A 104 25.53 11.18 -24.71
N THR A 105 26.00 10.83 -25.90
CA THR A 105 25.37 9.81 -26.74
C THR A 105 25.35 8.46 -26.02
N ASP A 106 26.49 8.00 -25.49
CA ASP A 106 26.61 6.72 -24.79
C ASP A 106 25.76 6.65 -23.52
N VAL A 107 25.75 7.73 -22.73
CA VAL A 107 24.92 7.85 -21.53
C VAL A 107 23.44 7.78 -21.90
N THR A 108 23.02 8.50 -22.94
CA THR A 108 21.61 8.48 -23.37
C THR A 108 21.18 7.08 -23.79
N LEU A 109 22.02 6.38 -24.58
CA LEU A 109 21.74 5.00 -24.98
C LEU A 109 21.63 4.06 -23.78
N SER A 110 22.43 4.30 -22.74
CA SER A 110 22.35 3.54 -21.49
C SER A 110 21.02 3.81 -20.76
N ILE A 111 20.62 5.08 -20.66
CA ILE A 111 19.33 5.49 -20.08
C ILE A 111 18.16 4.85 -20.83
N MET A 112 18.14 4.93 -22.17
CA MET A 112 17.15 4.29 -23.03
C MET A 112 16.97 2.80 -22.72
N ARG A 113 18.10 2.08 -22.64
CA ARG A 113 18.10 0.64 -22.37
C ARG A 113 17.57 0.33 -20.97
N THR A 114 17.89 1.15 -19.98
CA THR A 114 17.38 1.01 -18.62
C THR A 114 15.86 1.20 -18.57
N PHE A 115 15.32 2.28 -19.12
CA PHE A 115 13.86 2.49 -19.18
C PHE A 115 13.14 1.35 -19.90
N THR A 116 13.70 0.86 -21.02
CA THR A 116 13.14 -0.29 -21.75
C THR A 116 13.13 -1.57 -20.91
N LYS A 117 14.22 -1.83 -20.16
CA LYS A 117 14.32 -2.99 -19.25
C LYS A 117 13.30 -2.88 -18.12
N LEU A 118 13.18 -1.71 -17.49
CA LEU A 118 12.20 -1.47 -16.42
C LEU A 118 10.77 -1.69 -16.91
N ARG A 119 10.41 -1.14 -18.08
CA ARG A 119 9.09 -1.37 -18.69
C ARG A 119 8.85 -2.85 -18.95
N ARG A 120 9.84 -3.56 -19.51
CA ARG A 120 9.72 -5.01 -19.77
C ARG A 120 9.53 -5.80 -18.47
N TYR A 121 10.33 -5.51 -17.45
CA TYR A 121 10.22 -6.13 -16.13
C TYR A 121 8.83 -5.88 -15.52
N ALA A 122 8.33 -4.63 -15.57
CA ALA A 122 7.00 -4.29 -15.10
C ALA A 122 5.89 -5.06 -15.85
N MET A 123 6.02 -5.22 -17.17
CA MET A 123 5.08 -5.98 -17.99
C MET A 123 5.15 -7.49 -17.71
N GLU A 124 6.35 -8.06 -17.62
CA GLU A 124 6.56 -9.49 -17.31
C GLU A 124 5.97 -9.86 -15.95
N HIS A 125 6.08 -8.96 -14.96
CA HIS A 125 5.56 -9.17 -13.62
C HIS A 125 4.14 -8.62 -13.40
N GLN A 126 3.50 -8.03 -14.41
CA GLN A 126 2.11 -7.59 -14.33
C GLN A 126 1.17 -8.78 -14.04
N ASN A 127 1.47 -9.94 -14.63
CA ASN A 127 0.71 -11.16 -14.38
C ASN A 127 0.86 -11.65 -12.92
N LEU A 128 2.06 -11.51 -12.34
CA LEU A 128 2.27 -11.83 -10.92
C LEU A 128 1.49 -10.89 -10.00
N ALA A 129 1.45 -9.59 -10.30
CA ALA A 129 0.67 -8.63 -9.52
C ALA A 129 -0.84 -8.98 -9.54
N ILE A 130 -1.35 -9.40 -10.71
CA ILE A 130 -2.74 -9.87 -10.86
C ILE A 130 -2.97 -11.14 -10.03
N GLN A 131 -2.08 -12.13 -10.12
CA GLN A 131 -2.18 -13.37 -9.35
C GLN A 131 -2.15 -13.13 -7.84
N ILE A 132 -1.23 -12.28 -7.35
CA ILE A 132 -1.15 -11.91 -5.93
C ILE A 132 -2.44 -11.24 -5.46
N LYS A 133 -3.03 -10.37 -6.28
CA LYS A 133 -4.30 -9.73 -5.95
C LYS A 133 -5.42 -10.76 -5.86
N ALA A 134 -5.53 -11.66 -6.84
CA ALA A 134 -6.54 -12.72 -6.84
C ALA A 134 -6.41 -13.63 -5.60
N LEU A 135 -5.19 -14.06 -5.27
CA LEU A 135 -4.92 -14.87 -4.08
C LEU A 135 -5.28 -14.13 -2.77
N LYS A 136 -5.00 -12.83 -2.70
CA LYS A 136 -5.40 -12.01 -1.54
C LYS A 136 -6.92 -11.92 -1.39
N ASP A 137 -7.62 -11.76 -2.51
CA ASP A 137 -9.07 -11.66 -2.52
C ASP A 137 -9.72 -13.01 -2.12
N GLU A 138 -9.19 -14.13 -2.62
CA GLU A 138 -9.62 -15.49 -2.25
C GLU A 138 -9.38 -15.78 -0.76
N LEU A 139 -8.17 -15.51 -0.26
CA LEU A 139 -7.86 -15.68 1.17
C LEU A 139 -8.77 -14.83 2.07
N LYS A 140 -9.09 -13.61 1.63
CA LYS A 140 -9.99 -12.72 2.37
C LYS A 140 -11.41 -13.28 2.43
N GLU A 141 -11.88 -13.87 1.33
CA GLU A 141 -13.20 -14.52 1.29
C GLU A 141 -13.24 -15.73 2.20
N GLU A 142 -12.24 -16.63 2.12
CA GLU A 142 -12.14 -17.81 3.00
C GLU A 142 -12.14 -17.40 4.48
N PHE A 143 -11.34 -16.40 4.84
CA PHE A 143 -11.30 -15.88 6.21
C PHE A 143 -12.65 -15.32 6.66
N THR A 144 -13.36 -14.62 5.76
CA THR A 144 -14.68 -14.06 6.05
C THR A 144 -15.71 -15.17 6.26
N GLN A 145 -15.69 -16.21 5.42
CA GLN A 145 -16.56 -17.37 5.55
C GLN A 145 -16.32 -18.12 6.86
N GLU A 146 -15.06 -18.33 7.23
CA GLU A 146 -14.74 -19.01 8.49
C GLU A 146 -15.19 -18.20 9.71
N MET A 147 -15.01 -16.88 9.68
CA MET A 147 -15.54 -15.98 10.70
C MET A 147 -17.07 -16.03 10.79
N MET A 148 -17.77 -16.10 9.65
CA MET A 148 -19.24 -16.23 9.61
C MET A 148 -19.70 -17.56 10.21
N LYS A 149 -19.08 -18.69 9.84
CA LYS A 149 -19.37 -20.01 10.45
C LYS A 149 -19.15 -19.96 11.95
N THR A 150 -18.02 -19.38 12.37
CA THR A 150 -17.66 -19.23 13.78
C THR A 150 -18.74 -18.47 14.56
N LYS A 151 -19.21 -17.36 13.99
CA LYS A 151 -20.28 -16.53 14.57
C LYS A 151 -21.64 -17.23 14.58
N SER A 152 -21.94 -18.03 13.55
CA SER A 152 -23.20 -18.80 13.48
C SER A 152 -23.23 -19.89 14.53
N TRP A 153 -22.22 -20.77 14.58
CA TRP A 153 -22.26 -21.90 15.51
C TRP A 153 -22.25 -21.43 16.98
N THR A 154 -21.52 -20.35 17.29
CA THR A 154 -21.52 -19.76 18.63
C THR A 154 -22.91 -19.23 19.01
N LYS A 155 -23.59 -18.55 18.08
CA LYS A 155 -24.98 -18.11 18.27
C LYS A 155 -25.92 -19.30 18.49
N ASP A 156 -25.81 -20.33 17.67
CA ASP A 156 -26.67 -21.52 17.76
C ASP A 156 -26.47 -22.26 19.08
N ARG A 157 -25.23 -22.36 19.57
CA ARG A 157 -24.94 -22.96 20.89
C ARG A 157 -25.44 -22.11 22.04
N LEU A 158 -25.30 -20.78 21.97
CA LEU A 158 -25.83 -19.88 22.99
C LEU A 158 -27.35 -20.00 23.09
N SER A 159 -28.05 -20.12 21.95
CA SER A 159 -29.50 -20.39 21.94
C SER A 159 -29.83 -21.71 22.63
N ALA A 160 -29.14 -22.79 22.28
CA ALA A 160 -29.41 -24.11 22.88
C ALA A 160 -29.15 -24.13 24.40
N VAL A 161 -28.14 -23.40 24.88
CA VAL A 161 -27.88 -23.26 26.32
C VAL A 161 -28.99 -22.43 26.97
N ALA A 162 -29.46 -21.35 26.34
CA ALA A 162 -30.58 -20.56 26.85
C ALA A 162 -31.86 -21.39 26.96
N ASP A 163 -32.19 -22.19 25.94
CA ASP A 163 -33.34 -23.11 25.97
C ASP A 163 -33.22 -24.12 27.12
N SER A 164 -32.00 -24.65 27.34
CA SER A 164 -31.73 -25.57 28.45
C SER A 164 -31.89 -24.91 29.82
N ILE A 165 -31.50 -23.64 29.96
CA ILE A 165 -31.68 -22.87 31.21
C ILE A 165 -33.18 -22.68 31.50
N ILE A 166 -33.97 -22.32 30.49
CA ILE A 166 -35.43 -22.13 30.62
C ILE A 166 -36.08 -23.41 31.17
N ILE A 167 -35.76 -24.57 30.58
CA ILE A 167 -36.31 -25.87 31.02
C ILE A 167 -35.94 -26.16 32.48
N LEU A 168 -34.71 -25.83 32.90
CA LEU A 168 -34.29 -26.02 34.29
C LEU A 168 -35.01 -25.06 35.24
N GLU A 169 -35.23 -23.81 34.84
CA GLU A 169 -36.00 -22.82 35.62
C GLU A 169 -37.46 -23.26 35.81
N GLU A 170 -38.10 -23.80 34.77
CA GLU A 170 -39.43 -24.40 34.83
C GLU A 170 -39.46 -25.57 35.81
N SER A 171 -38.51 -26.50 35.69
CA SER A 171 -38.41 -27.68 36.57
C SER A 171 -38.18 -27.30 38.04
N ILE A 172 -37.38 -26.27 38.31
CA ILE A 172 -37.14 -25.77 39.68
C ILE A 172 -38.42 -25.19 40.26
N THR A 173 -39.19 -24.45 39.46
CA THR A 173 -40.47 -23.85 39.88
C THR A 173 -41.46 -24.94 40.27
N GLU A 174 -41.60 -25.99 39.44
CA GLU A 174 -42.45 -27.14 39.76
C GLU A 174 -42.04 -27.83 41.07
N LEU A 175 -40.73 -28.03 41.30
CA LEU A 175 -40.23 -28.61 42.55
C LEU A 175 -40.49 -27.71 43.77
N GLN A 176 -40.40 -26.39 43.61
CA GLN A 176 -40.70 -25.44 44.68
C GLN A 176 -42.18 -25.49 45.08
N ASP A 177 -43.08 -25.59 44.11
CA ASP A 177 -44.52 -25.72 44.37
C ASP A 177 -44.83 -27.00 45.15
N VAL A 178 -44.27 -28.15 44.73
CA VAL A 178 -44.43 -29.44 45.44
C VAL A 178 -43.94 -29.35 46.89
N PHE A 179 -42.80 -28.70 47.13
CA PHE A 179 -42.29 -28.50 48.48
C PHE A 179 -43.17 -27.58 49.33
N SER A 180 -43.77 -26.56 48.71
CA SER A 180 -44.70 -25.66 49.39
C SER A 180 -45.99 -26.37 49.83
N ASP A 181 -46.53 -27.22 48.96
CA ASP A 181 -47.70 -28.06 49.25
C ASP A 181 -47.43 -29.02 50.40
N PHE A 182 -46.26 -29.69 50.37
CA PHE A 182 -45.85 -30.59 51.45
C PHE A 182 -45.70 -29.86 52.79
N LYS A 183 -45.11 -28.66 52.78
CA LYS A 183 -44.93 -27.85 54.00
C LYS A 183 -46.27 -27.40 54.58
N SER A 184 -47.22 -27.02 53.71
CA SER A 184 -48.58 -26.63 54.09
C SER A 184 -49.37 -27.79 54.68
N ALA A 185 -49.29 -28.98 54.09
CA ALA A 185 -49.96 -30.18 54.60
C ALA A 185 -49.47 -30.57 56.01
N ASN A 186 -48.17 -30.38 56.28
CA ASN A 186 -47.54 -30.72 57.55
C ASN A 186 -47.80 -29.67 58.67
N GLU A 187 -48.11 -28.42 58.31
CA GLU A 187 -48.59 -27.39 59.26
C GLU A 187 -50.03 -27.66 59.72
N VAL A 188 -50.91 -28.17 58.82
CA VAL A 188 -52.28 -28.56 59.16
C VAL A 188 -52.32 -29.75 60.12
N GLU A 189 -51.38 -30.69 59.98
CA GLU A 189 -51.26 -31.85 60.87
C GLU A 189 -50.83 -31.46 62.30
N LYS A 190 -50.02 -30.40 62.47
CA LYS A 190 -49.66 -29.86 63.79
C LYS A 190 -50.81 -29.16 64.52
N ILE A 191 -51.73 -28.52 63.79
CA ILE A 191 -52.91 -27.85 64.38
C ILE A 191 -53.95 -28.87 64.86
N GLY A 192 -53.95 -30.10 64.32
CA GLY A 192 -54.82 -31.20 64.74
C GLY A 192 -54.47 -31.85 66.09
N PHE A 193 -53.31 -31.55 66.68
CA PHE A 193 -52.84 -32.14 67.94
C PHE A 193 -52.95 -31.22 69.17
N GLU A 194 -53.57 -30.05 69.06
CA GLU A 194 -53.64 -29.05 70.14
C GLU A 194 -55.02 -28.85 70.80
N ARG A 195 -55.97 -29.78 70.65
CA ARG A 195 -57.25 -29.72 71.40
C ARG A 195 -57.45 -30.89 72.36
N ASP A 196 -57.77 -30.47 73.58
CA ASP A 196 -58.33 -31.17 74.74
C ASP A 196 -57.35 -31.90 75.68
N LYS A 197 -56.66 -31.09 76.51
CA LYS A 197 -56.47 -31.37 77.94
C LYS A 197 -57.50 -30.58 78.75
#